data_AF-A0A9W9W0P5-F1
#
_entry.id   AF-A0A9W9W0P5-F1
#
_cell.length_a   1.000
_cell.length_b   1.000
_cell.length_c   1.000
_cell.angle_alpha   90.00
_cell.angle_beta   90.00
_cell.angle_gamma   90.00
#
_symmetry.space_group_name_H-M   'P 1'
#
loop_
_entity.id
_entity.type
_entity.pdbx_description
1 polymer ?
#
loop_
_entity_poly.entity_id
_entity_poly.type
_entity_poly.pdbx_seq_one_letter_code
_entity_poly.pdbx_strand_id
1 'polypeptide(L)'
;MTSAEAVIDVRDAINAGFDGFALNTHTISSSDTWNINALNYLFAAASGTNFKLFISFDMSWGLDVTKLAAFLAPYASQSAYYKVNGQAFVSTFTGGTVSNAQWNSGFIQPMTSTYGIKPFFIPDFDDFSGYPNGVFTSYPILDGVFSWESAWPAPGNTPTNVSSQVDSAALQQARAAGKLYMMRE
;
A
#
# COMPACT_ATOMS: atom_id res chain seq x y z
N MET A 1 2.58 19.41 6.62
CA MET A 1 3.32 18.70 7.66
C MET A 1 4.73 19.27 7.75
N THR A 2 5.18 19.56 8.96
CA THR A 2 6.56 19.91 9.31
C THR A 2 7.24 18.71 9.98
N SER A 3 8.56 18.78 10.17
CA SER A 3 9.29 17.74 10.90
C SER A 3 8.85 17.61 12.36
N ALA A 4 8.47 18.71 13.02
CA ALA A 4 7.96 18.69 14.39
C ALA A 4 6.57 18.02 14.47
N GLU A 5 5.69 18.29 13.51
CA GLU A 5 4.39 17.62 13.40
C GLU A 5 4.57 16.11 13.18
N ALA A 6 5.48 15.68 12.31
CA ALA A 6 5.75 14.26 12.09
C ALA A 6 6.20 13.52 13.36
N VAL A 7 7.02 14.17 14.20
CA VAL A 7 7.44 13.60 15.50
C VAL A 7 6.26 13.47 16.46
N ILE A 8 5.36 14.46 16.48
CA ILE A 8 4.14 14.42 17.29
C ILE A 8 3.23 13.29 16.80
N ASP A 9 2.97 13.21 15.50
CA ASP A 9 2.09 12.22 14.90
C ASP A 9 2.57 10.79 15.18
N VAL A 10 3.87 10.50 14.97
CA VAL A 10 4.45 9.17 15.26
C VAL A 10 4.37 8.86 16.75
N ARG A 11 4.74 9.80 17.63
CA ARG A 11 4.69 9.59 19.08
C ARG A 11 3.27 9.33 19.56
N ASP A 12 2.32 10.12 19.10
CA ASP A 12 0.94 10.04 19.55
C ASP A 12 0.27 8.76 19.02
N ALA A 13 0.62 8.31 17.81
CA ALA A 13 0.21 7.02 17.29
C ALA A 13 0.77 5.84 18.10
N ILE A 14 2.06 5.88 18.47
CA ILE A 14 2.67 4.90 19.38
C ILE A 14 1.91 4.88 20.72
N ASN A 15 1.64 6.05 21.30
CA ASN A 15 0.92 6.17 22.58
C ASN A 15 -0.53 5.67 22.50
N ALA A 16 -1.16 5.77 21.33
CA ALA A 16 -2.49 5.23 21.06
C ALA A 16 -2.49 3.70 20.81
N GLY A 17 -1.31 3.08 20.70
CA GLY A 17 -1.16 1.64 20.47
C GLY A 17 -1.07 1.23 19.01
N PHE A 18 -0.93 2.19 18.08
CA PHE A 18 -0.62 1.89 16.69
C PHE A 18 0.87 1.56 16.53
N ASP A 19 1.16 0.61 15.63
CA ASP A 19 2.51 0.14 15.33
C ASP A 19 3.04 0.64 13.98
N GLY A 20 2.21 1.32 13.20
CA GLY A 20 2.67 1.94 11.96
C GLY A 20 1.62 2.76 11.20
N PHE A 21 2.08 3.34 10.10
CA PHE A 21 1.24 4.05 9.12
C PHE A 21 1.35 3.46 7.72
N ALA A 22 0.19 3.42 7.04
CA ALA A 22 0.09 3.30 5.60
C ALA A 22 0.17 4.71 4.98
N LEU A 23 1.23 5.01 4.23
CA LEU A 23 1.49 6.33 3.68
C LEU A 23 0.90 6.45 2.27
N ASN A 24 -0.33 6.94 2.16
CA ASN A 24 -0.96 7.18 0.87
C ASN A 24 -0.21 8.25 0.07
N THR A 25 0.19 7.90 -1.15
CA THR A 25 1.08 8.71 -1.98
C THR A 25 0.45 8.95 -3.35
N HIS A 26 -0.04 10.16 -3.58
CA HIS A 26 -0.72 10.58 -4.81
C HIS A 26 0.20 11.13 -5.90
N THR A 27 1.49 11.25 -5.61
CA THR A 27 2.49 11.82 -6.50
C THR A 27 3.86 11.20 -6.23
N ILE A 28 4.58 10.93 -7.31
CA ILE A 28 5.96 10.42 -7.28
C ILE A 28 6.92 11.38 -7.99
N SER A 29 6.45 12.59 -8.31
CA SER A 29 7.26 13.62 -8.96
C SER A 29 8.23 14.23 -7.96
N SER A 30 9.49 14.39 -8.37
CA SER A 30 10.49 15.14 -7.60
C SER A 30 10.17 16.63 -7.47
N SER A 31 9.27 17.16 -8.30
CA SER A 31 8.81 18.54 -8.20
C SER A 31 7.78 18.76 -7.09
N ASP A 32 7.12 17.70 -6.62
CA ASP A 32 6.22 17.77 -5.48
C ASP A 32 7.02 17.59 -4.18
N THR A 33 7.62 18.68 -3.75
CA THR A 33 8.45 18.69 -2.55
C THR A 33 7.64 18.50 -1.29
N TRP A 34 6.34 18.84 -1.29
CA TRP A 34 5.50 18.66 -0.10
C TRP A 34 5.34 17.18 0.25
N ASN A 35 5.00 16.34 -0.74
CA ASN A 35 4.85 14.90 -0.53
C ASN A 35 6.17 14.26 -0.08
N ILE A 36 7.27 14.57 -0.79
CA ILE A 36 8.60 14.02 -0.47
C ILE A 36 9.06 14.45 0.92
N ASN A 37 8.83 15.71 1.30
CA ASN A 37 9.18 16.20 2.62
C ASN A 37 8.38 15.49 3.72
N ALA A 38 7.07 15.32 3.53
CA ALA A 38 6.23 14.61 4.49
C ALA A 38 6.70 13.16 4.72
N LEU A 39 6.97 12.41 3.64
CA LEU A 39 7.53 11.06 3.73
C LEU A 39 8.86 11.06 4.49
N ASN A 40 9.79 11.93 4.11
CA ASN A 40 11.10 12.02 4.77
C ASN A 40 10.99 12.37 6.26
N TYR A 41 10.08 13.26 6.64
CA TYR A 41 9.87 13.64 8.04
C TYR A 41 9.28 12.49 8.85
N LEU A 42 8.31 11.75 8.33
CA LEU A 42 7.75 10.58 9.00
C LEU A 42 8.78 9.46 9.18
N PHE A 43 9.55 9.17 8.14
CA PHE A 43 10.63 8.18 8.21
C PHE A 43 11.73 8.59 9.22
N ALA A 44 12.08 9.87 9.28
CA ALA A 44 13.00 10.39 10.28
C ALA A 44 12.42 10.28 11.71
N ALA A 45 11.14 10.61 11.88
CA ALA A 45 10.45 10.52 13.17
C ALA A 45 10.30 9.07 13.68
N ALA A 46 10.07 8.12 12.77
CA ALA A 46 9.97 6.70 13.11
C ALA A 46 11.35 6.03 13.34
N SER A 47 12.43 6.64 12.87
CA SER A 47 13.79 6.10 13.00
C SER A 47 14.19 5.92 14.48
N GLY A 48 14.76 4.75 14.80
CA GLY A 48 15.13 4.40 16.17
C GLY A 48 13.96 3.95 17.07
N THR A 49 12.74 3.92 16.55
CA THR A 49 11.56 3.38 17.24
C THR A 49 11.16 2.02 16.66
N ASN A 50 10.14 1.38 17.26
CA ASN A 50 9.51 0.19 16.70
C ASN A 50 8.39 0.52 15.69
N PHE A 51 8.04 1.79 15.51
CA PHE A 51 6.98 2.23 14.61
C PHE A 51 7.38 2.02 13.15
N LYS A 52 6.45 1.49 12.34
CA LYS A 52 6.71 1.09 10.97
C LYS A 52 5.93 1.91 9.96
N LEU A 53 6.49 2.05 8.77
CA LEU A 53 5.89 2.80 7.68
C LEU A 53 5.93 1.97 6.41
N PHE A 54 4.88 2.00 5.60
CA PHE A 54 4.94 1.51 4.22
C PHE A 54 4.22 2.48 3.30
N ILE A 55 4.57 2.44 2.01
CA ILE A 55 3.92 3.27 1.01
C ILE A 55 2.68 2.55 0.45
N SER A 56 1.57 3.28 0.40
CA SER A 56 0.41 2.96 -0.41
C SER A 56 0.39 3.90 -1.61
N PHE A 57 0.52 3.38 -2.82
CA PHE A 57 0.46 4.21 -4.03
C PHE A 57 -0.98 4.48 -4.43
N ASP A 58 -1.35 5.76 -4.53
CA ASP A 58 -2.68 6.15 -4.97
C ASP A 58 -2.74 6.15 -6.50
N MET A 59 -3.14 5.02 -7.08
CA MET A 59 -3.14 4.83 -8.53
C MET A 59 -4.27 5.61 -9.21
N SER A 60 -5.25 6.10 -8.46
CA SER A 60 -6.35 6.93 -8.97
C SER A 60 -5.88 8.26 -9.56
N TRP A 61 -4.66 8.69 -9.19
CA TRP A 61 -3.99 9.88 -9.73
C TRP A 61 -3.21 9.62 -11.03
N GLY A 62 -3.29 8.42 -11.60
CA GLY A 62 -2.63 8.08 -12.87
C GLY A 62 -1.11 7.97 -12.75
N LEU A 63 -0.61 7.47 -11.61
CA LEU A 63 0.82 7.24 -11.41
C LEU A 63 1.39 6.28 -12.46
N ASP A 64 2.57 6.64 -12.97
CA ASP A 64 3.30 5.79 -13.92
C ASP A 64 3.95 4.61 -13.19
N VAL A 65 3.39 3.42 -13.42
CA VAL A 65 3.84 2.15 -12.83
C VAL A 65 5.34 1.93 -13.00
N THR A 66 5.91 2.35 -14.13
CA THR A 66 7.33 2.15 -14.44
C THR A 66 8.28 2.97 -13.57
N LYS A 67 7.75 3.99 -12.87
CA LYS A 67 8.53 4.88 -11.98
C LYS A 67 8.39 4.52 -10.50
N LEU A 68 7.42 3.67 -10.15
CA LEU A 68 7.13 3.33 -8.75
C LEU A 68 8.32 2.64 -8.07
N ALA A 69 9.03 1.75 -8.77
CA ALA A 69 10.17 1.04 -8.20
C ALA A 69 11.30 2.00 -7.78
N ALA A 70 11.64 2.95 -8.65
CA ALA A 70 12.65 3.96 -8.39
C ALA A 70 12.28 4.88 -7.22
N PHE A 71 11.00 5.23 -7.12
CA PHE A 71 10.48 6.02 -6.01
C PHE A 71 10.50 5.24 -4.68
N LEU A 72 10.11 3.97 -4.69
CA LEU A 72 9.98 3.14 -3.49
C LEU A 72 11.32 2.74 -2.88
N ALA A 73 12.30 2.40 -3.72
CA ALA A 73 13.59 1.83 -3.30
C ALA A 73 14.30 2.56 -2.14
N PRO A 74 14.45 3.90 -2.13
CA PRO A 74 15.09 4.61 -1.02
C PRO A 74 14.32 4.48 0.31
N TYR A 75 12.99 4.38 0.28
CA TYR A 75 12.17 4.19 1.49
C TYR A 75 12.19 2.74 1.97
N ALA A 76 12.03 1.78 1.04
CA ALA A 76 12.01 0.34 1.35
C ALA A 76 13.32 -0.18 1.97
N SER A 77 14.41 0.57 1.80
CA SER A 77 15.72 0.28 2.39
C SER A 77 15.87 0.78 3.84
N GLN A 78 14.96 1.63 4.32
CA GLN A 78 15.04 2.19 5.67
C GLN A 78 14.63 1.17 6.75
N SER A 79 15.20 1.31 7.96
CA SER A 79 14.93 0.41 9.10
C SER A 79 13.50 0.51 9.65
N ALA A 80 12.88 1.68 9.47
CA ALA A 80 11.48 1.91 9.82
C ALA A 80 10.50 1.37 8.76
N TYR A 81 10.97 0.89 7.61
CA TYR A 81 10.07 0.36 6.58
C TYR A 81 9.44 -0.97 7.03
N TYR A 82 8.12 -1.11 6.88
CA TYR A 82 7.40 -2.33 7.24
C TYR A 82 7.74 -3.47 6.27
N LYS A 83 8.13 -4.62 6.83
CA LYS A 83 8.51 -5.80 6.04
C LYS A 83 7.81 -7.05 6.55
N VAL A 84 7.39 -7.91 5.62
CA VAL A 84 6.82 -9.23 5.90
C VAL A 84 7.80 -10.29 5.40
N ASN A 85 8.33 -11.12 6.31
CA ASN A 85 9.33 -12.14 5.96
C ASN A 85 10.54 -11.56 5.18
N GLY A 86 10.99 -10.36 5.57
CA GLY A 86 12.09 -9.65 4.92
C GLY A 86 11.74 -8.93 3.61
N GLN A 87 10.50 -9.07 3.11
CA GLN A 87 10.02 -8.45 1.87
C GLN A 87 9.36 -7.10 2.18
N ALA A 88 9.59 -6.10 1.33
CA ALA A 88 9.06 -4.74 1.52
C ALA A 88 7.55 -4.72 1.27
N PHE A 89 6.75 -4.49 2.31
CA PHE A 89 5.30 -4.39 2.16
C PHE A 89 4.94 -3.19 1.30
N VAL A 90 4.08 -3.38 0.32
CA VAL A 90 3.58 -2.31 -0.55
C VAL A 90 2.13 -2.57 -0.88
N SER A 91 1.35 -1.50 -0.85
CA SER A 91 -0.06 -1.50 -1.22
C SER A 91 -0.35 -0.39 -2.23
N THR A 92 -1.57 -0.37 -2.73
CA THR A 92 -2.09 0.70 -3.57
C THR A 92 -3.50 1.03 -3.10
N PHE A 93 -3.97 2.23 -3.41
CA PHE A 93 -5.40 2.51 -3.58
C PHE A 93 -5.70 2.41 -5.07
N THR A 94 -6.59 1.49 -5.46
CA THR A 94 -6.86 1.09 -6.85
C THR A 94 -5.62 0.57 -7.63
N GLY A 95 -5.79 0.24 -8.91
CA GLY A 95 -4.71 -0.24 -9.78
C GLY A 95 -5.02 -1.56 -10.47
N GLY A 96 -6.21 -2.12 -10.23
CA GLY A 96 -6.75 -3.32 -10.84
C GLY A 96 -7.17 -3.15 -12.30
N THR A 97 -7.12 -1.93 -12.84
CA THR A 97 -7.23 -1.63 -14.27
C THR A 97 -5.91 -1.76 -15.03
N VAL A 98 -4.76 -1.72 -14.34
CA VAL A 98 -3.44 -1.95 -14.93
C VAL A 98 -3.21 -3.45 -15.02
N SER A 99 -2.83 -3.96 -16.20
CA SER A 99 -2.66 -5.41 -16.38
C SER A 99 -1.53 -6.00 -15.53
N ASN A 100 -1.64 -7.28 -15.19
CA ASN A 100 -0.59 -8.03 -14.50
C ASN A 100 0.77 -7.96 -15.21
N ALA A 101 0.78 -7.97 -16.55
CA ALA A 101 2.01 -7.86 -17.33
C ALA A 101 2.71 -6.51 -17.11
N GLN A 102 1.94 -5.41 -17.07
CA GLN A 102 2.46 -4.06 -16.82
C GLN A 102 2.97 -3.90 -15.38
N TRP A 103 2.24 -4.40 -14.38
CA TRP A 103 2.72 -4.42 -13.01
C TRP A 103 4.00 -5.25 -12.85
N ASN A 104 4.06 -6.42 -13.48
CA ASN A 104 5.22 -7.28 -13.39
C ASN A 104 6.46 -6.62 -14.01
N SER A 105 6.36 -6.11 -15.25
CA SER A 105 7.50 -5.52 -15.95
C SER A 105 7.86 -4.11 -15.48
N GLY A 106 6.88 -3.32 -15.04
CA GLY A 106 7.07 -1.93 -14.63
C GLY A 106 7.44 -1.76 -13.16
N PHE A 107 7.02 -2.69 -12.28
CA PHE A 107 7.21 -2.53 -10.84
C PHE A 107 7.92 -3.73 -10.19
N ILE A 108 7.39 -4.95 -10.33
CA ILE A 108 7.91 -6.13 -9.61
C ILE A 108 9.34 -6.47 -10.06
N GLN A 109 9.56 -6.59 -11.38
CA GLN A 109 10.88 -6.92 -11.92
C GLN A 109 11.93 -5.83 -11.66
N PRO A 110 11.65 -4.53 -11.85
CA PRO A 110 12.62 -3.49 -11.50
C PRO A 110 12.97 -3.46 -10.01
N MET A 111 12.00 -3.65 -9.10
CA MET A 111 12.26 -3.73 -7.66
C MET A 111 13.29 -4.82 -7.32
N THR A 112 13.12 -6.01 -7.89
CA THR A 112 14.02 -7.13 -7.62
C THR A 112 15.35 -7.03 -8.38
N SER A 113 15.31 -6.80 -9.69
CA SER A 113 16.49 -6.87 -10.55
C SER A 113 17.40 -5.64 -10.47
N THR A 114 16.83 -4.45 -10.23
CA THR A 114 17.60 -3.19 -10.19
C THR A 114 17.96 -2.82 -8.76
N TYR A 115 17.04 -2.97 -7.81
CA TYR A 115 17.22 -2.51 -6.44
C TYR A 115 17.52 -3.64 -5.44
N GLY A 116 17.40 -4.91 -5.84
CA GLY A 116 17.61 -6.05 -4.94
C GLY A 116 16.55 -6.15 -3.84
N ILE A 117 15.39 -5.50 -4.01
CA ILE A 117 14.32 -5.45 -3.02
C ILE A 117 13.16 -6.29 -3.53
N LYS A 118 12.76 -7.30 -2.76
CA LYS A 118 11.55 -8.07 -3.07
C LYS A 118 10.32 -7.38 -2.46
N PRO A 119 9.34 -6.93 -3.27
CA PRO A 119 8.09 -6.40 -2.75
C PRO A 119 7.22 -7.54 -2.21
N PHE A 120 6.45 -7.26 -1.17
CA PHE A 120 5.32 -8.05 -0.70
C PHE A 120 4.05 -7.28 -1.06
N PHE A 121 3.45 -7.62 -2.20
CA PHE A 121 2.49 -6.75 -2.88
C PHE A 121 1.04 -7.11 -2.54
N ILE A 122 0.38 -6.23 -1.79
CA ILE A 122 -1.01 -6.38 -1.32
C ILE A 122 -1.79 -5.09 -1.65
N PRO A 123 -2.31 -4.94 -2.87
CA PRO A 123 -3.06 -3.78 -3.29
C PRO A 123 -4.55 -3.84 -2.93
N ASP A 124 -5.20 -2.69 -2.96
CA ASP A 124 -6.65 -2.58 -3.16
C ASP A 124 -6.90 -2.52 -4.67
N PHE A 125 -7.43 -3.61 -5.22
CA PHE A 125 -7.84 -3.72 -6.63
C PHE A 125 -9.37 -3.81 -6.74
N ASP A 126 -10.10 -3.10 -5.88
CA ASP A 126 -11.57 -2.99 -5.97
C ASP A 126 -12.03 -2.47 -7.35
N ASP A 127 -11.16 -1.76 -8.09
CA ASP A 127 -11.37 -1.27 -9.46
C ASP A 127 -11.16 -2.34 -10.56
N PHE A 128 -10.70 -3.54 -10.22
CA PHE A 128 -10.68 -4.66 -11.15
C PHE A 128 -12.11 -5.13 -11.45
N SER A 129 -12.50 -5.15 -12.72
CA SER A 129 -13.89 -5.48 -13.14
C SER A 129 -14.46 -6.82 -12.63
N GLY A 130 -13.61 -7.78 -12.28
CA GLY A 130 -14.03 -9.07 -11.70
C GLY A 130 -13.97 -9.15 -10.18
N TYR A 131 -13.53 -8.08 -9.49
CA TYR A 131 -13.19 -8.13 -8.08
C TYR A 131 -14.38 -8.56 -7.19
N PRO A 132 -14.15 -9.39 -6.15
CA PRO A 132 -12.89 -10.07 -5.80
C PRO A 132 -12.63 -11.36 -6.59
N ASN A 133 -13.59 -11.83 -7.40
CA ASN A 133 -13.52 -13.11 -8.06
C ASN A 133 -12.45 -13.16 -9.15
N GLY A 134 -11.57 -14.16 -9.09
CA GLY A 134 -10.54 -14.37 -10.11
C GLY A 134 -9.38 -13.37 -10.07
N VAL A 135 -9.32 -12.46 -9.07
CA VAL A 135 -8.23 -11.48 -8.95
C VAL A 135 -6.85 -12.15 -8.92
N PHE A 136 -6.70 -13.27 -8.20
CA PHE A 136 -5.43 -13.99 -8.14
C PHE A 136 -5.08 -14.79 -9.40
N THR A 137 -6.08 -15.11 -10.24
CA THR A 137 -5.85 -15.70 -11.57
C THR A 137 -5.41 -14.64 -12.55
N SER A 138 -6.05 -13.47 -12.52
CA SER A 138 -5.68 -12.32 -13.36
C SER A 138 -4.36 -11.69 -12.95
N TYR A 139 -4.02 -11.72 -11.66
CA TYR A 139 -2.85 -11.10 -11.06
C TYR A 139 -2.03 -12.08 -10.21
N PRO A 140 -1.34 -13.06 -10.83
CA PRO A 140 -0.49 -14.01 -10.10
C PRO A 140 0.69 -13.37 -9.36
N ILE A 141 1.03 -12.11 -9.66
CA ILE A 141 2.08 -11.36 -8.96
C ILE A 141 1.70 -10.95 -7.52
N LEU A 142 0.43 -11.01 -7.14
CA LEU A 142 -0.02 -10.51 -5.84
C LEU A 142 0.33 -11.49 -4.73
N ASP A 143 0.73 -10.97 -3.58
CA ASP A 143 0.90 -11.73 -2.34
C ASP A 143 -0.38 -11.75 -1.50
N GLY A 144 -1.32 -10.87 -1.82
CA GLY A 144 -2.61 -10.73 -1.18
C GLY A 144 -3.41 -9.58 -1.78
N VAL A 145 -4.58 -9.30 -1.21
CA VAL A 145 -5.39 -8.11 -1.54
C VAL A 145 -6.00 -7.52 -0.28
N PHE A 146 -6.55 -6.32 -0.38
CA PHE A 146 -7.50 -5.77 0.59
C PHE A 146 -8.58 -5.01 -0.15
N SER A 147 -9.66 -4.62 0.53
CA SER A 147 -10.70 -3.75 -0.01
C SER A 147 -10.72 -2.46 0.79
N TRP A 148 -10.69 -1.32 0.10
CA TRP A 148 -10.85 0.00 0.72
C TRP A 148 -12.32 0.41 0.73
N GLU A 149 -13.05 0.11 -0.34
CA GLU A 149 -14.43 0.56 -0.55
C GLU A 149 -15.45 -0.20 0.31
N SER A 150 -15.02 -1.25 1.02
CA SER A 150 -15.81 -1.90 2.07
C SER A 150 -15.82 -1.14 3.40
N ALA A 151 -14.83 -0.26 3.62
CA ALA A 151 -14.61 0.40 4.91
C ALA A 151 -15.45 1.67 5.10
N TRP A 152 -15.92 2.29 3.99
CA TRP A 152 -16.65 3.55 4.01
C TRP A 152 -17.91 3.48 3.14
N PRO A 153 -18.99 4.19 3.52
CA PRO A 153 -20.13 4.33 2.63
C PRO A 153 -19.74 5.15 1.40
N ALA A 154 -20.40 4.88 0.27
CA ALA A 154 -20.27 5.71 -0.92
C ALA A 154 -20.52 7.19 -0.57
N PRO A 155 -19.86 8.15 -1.26
CA PRO A 155 -20.01 9.57 -0.97
C PRO A 155 -21.47 10.01 -0.89
N GLY A 156 -21.85 10.59 0.24
CA GLY A 156 -23.22 11.01 0.52
C GLY A 156 -23.39 11.62 1.89
N ASN A 157 -24.49 12.34 2.09
CA ASN A 157 -24.78 13.04 3.36
C ASN A 157 -25.67 12.23 4.30
N THR A 158 -26.02 11.00 3.93
CA THR A 158 -26.85 10.11 4.75
C THR A 158 -25.96 9.02 5.32
N PRO A 159 -25.90 8.85 6.64
CA PRO A 159 -25.23 7.70 7.24
C PRO A 159 -25.85 6.41 6.71
N THR A 160 -25.03 5.55 6.11
CA THR A 160 -25.45 4.22 5.65
C THR A 160 -24.56 3.17 6.27
N ASN A 161 -25.13 2.01 6.59
CA ASN A 161 -24.34 0.87 7.04
C ASN A 161 -23.44 0.38 5.91
N VAL A 162 -22.17 0.16 6.23
CA VAL A 162 -21.23 -0.57 5.36
C VAL A 162 -21.36 -2.07 5.60
N SER A 163 -20.82 -2.86 4.67
CA SER A 163 -20.94 -4.32 4.66
C SER A 163 -19.57 -4.96 4.52
N SER A 164 -19.28 -5.98 5.32
CA SER A 164 -18.05 -6.77 5.21
C SER A 164 -18.12 -7.87 4.15
N GLN A 165 -19.14 -7.87 3.29
CA GLN A 165 -19.34 -8.92 2.29
C GLN A 165 -18.20 -8.99 1.27
N VAL A 166 -17.70 -7.83 0.83
CA VAL A 166 -16.56 -7.77 -0.10
C VAL A 166 -15.30 -8.30 0.59
N ASP A 167 -15.05 -7.90 1.84
CA ASP A 167 -13.93 -8.42 2.62
C ASP A 167 -13.99 -9.93 2.79
N SER A 168 -15.16 -10.46 3.15
CA SER A 168 -15.35 -11.90 3.35
C SER A 168 -15.13 -12.68 2.06
N ALA A 169 -15.61 -12.16 0.93
CA ALA A 169 -15.40 -12.79 -0.38
C ALA A 169 -13.93 -12.72 -0.81
N ALA A 170 -13.26 -11.57 -0.65
CA ALA A 170 -11.85 -11.40 -0.97
C ALA A 170 -10.95 -12.28 -0.08
N LEU A 171 -11.26 -12.40 1.21
CA LEU A 171 -10.60 -13.30 2.14
C LEU A 171 -10.75 -14.78 1.71
N GLN A 172 -11.92 -15.19 1.24
CA GLN A 172 -12.13 -16.54 0.70
C GLN A 172 -11.30 -16.79 -0.56
N GLN A 173 -11.26 -15.83 -1.50
CA GLN A 173 -10.43 -15.91 -2.70
C GLN A 173 -8.94 -16.00 -2.35
N ALA A 174 -8.48 -15.20 -1.38
CA ALA A 174 -7.09 -15.20 -0.90
C ALA A 174 -6.72 -16.55 -0.28
N ARG A 175 -7.55 -17.07 0.64
CA ARG A 175 -7.36 -18.41 1.25
C ARG A 175 -7.29 -19.51 0.19
N ALA A 176 -8.19 -19.48 -0.81
CA ALA A 176 -8.21 -20.46 -1.90
C ALA A 176 -6.93 -20.42 -2.78
N ALA A 177 -6.33 -19.23 -2.94
CA ALA A 177 -5.11 -19.04 -3.72
C ALA A 177 -3.81 -19.19 -2.88
N GLY A 178 -3.90 -19.45 -1.57
CA GLY A 178 -2.74 -19.46 -0.66
C GLY A 178 -2.10 -18.07 -0.48
N LYS A 179 -2.90 -17.01 -0.60
CA LYS A 179 -2.51 -15.60 -0.50
C LYS A 179 -3.13 -14.96 0.75
N LEU A 180 -2.74 -13.73 1.06
CA LEU A 180 -3.23 -13.01 2.24
C LEU A 180 -4.37 -12.05 1.92
N TYR A 181 -5.14 -11.71 2.95
CA TYR A 181 -6.05 -10.58 2.96
C TYR A 181 -5.57 -9.59 4.03
N MET A 182 -5.50 -8.28 3.73
CA MET A 182 -5.01 -7.24 4.67
C MET A 182 -6.05 -6.82 5.73
N MET A 183 -6.88 -7.75 6.17
CA MET A 183 -7.53 -7.68 7.47
C MET A 183 -7.47 -9.09 8.05
N ARG A 184 -7.00 -9.19 9.29
CA ARG A 184 -6.94 -10.47 9.99
C ARG A 184 -8.28 -10.67 10.70
N GLU A 185 -8.92 -11.81 10.43
CA GLU A 185 -9.79 -12.46 11.42
C GLU A 185 -8.91 -13.20 12.44
#